data_AF-B8F1K3-F1
#
_entry.id   AF-B8F1K3-F1
#
_cell.length_a   1.000
_cell.length_b   1.000
_cell.length_c   1.000
_cell.angle_alpha   90.00
_cell.angle_beta   90.00
_cell.angle_gamma   90.00
#
_symmetry.space_group_name_H-M   'P 1'
#
loop_
_entity.id
_entity.type
_entity.pdbx_description
1 polymer ?
#
loop_
_entity_poly.entity_id
_entity_poly.type
_entity_poly.pdbx_seq_one_letter_code
_entity_poly.pdbx_strand_id
1 'polypeptide(L)'
;MRCRFFYIYLSPALIFMFNCSVLSGAKGAEESSLTDKQRLEILNNIKSHLGGDSEKIARVDKYFEQFNDSKRDTVLKVFSIGFKYINDKESEPTDSANRSANLAALKSDFESKLKKLNYTQQDFEKLAEEFGKFIDPSA
;
A
#
# COMPACT_ATOMS: atom_id res chain seq x y z
N MET A 1 18.31 19.26 -0.15
CA MET A 1 17.36 19.26 -1.30
C MET A 1 17.14 17.83 -1.79
N ARG A 2 16.11 17.14 -1.26
CA ARG A 2 15.61 15.86 -1.80
C ARG A 2 14.11 15.75 -1.51
N CYS A 3 13.32 16.58 -2.21
CA CYS A 3 11.86 16.52 -2.24
C CYS A 3 11.41 16.54 -3.71
N ARG A 4 11.65 15.44 -4.41
CA ARG A 4 11.13 15.13 -5.76
C ARG A 4 11.25 13.60 -5.83
N PHE A 5 10.22 12.76 -5.92
CA PHE A 5 9.25 12.65 -7.00
C PHE A 5 8.16 11.63 -6.59
N PHE A 6 7.22 11.97 -5.70
CA PHE A 6 6.10 11.07 -5.38
C PHE A 6 4.92 11.19 -6.35
N TYR A 7 4.93 12.20 -7.21
CA TYR A 7 3.88 12.44 -8.19
C TYR A 7 4.53 12.56 -9.54
N ILE A 8 4.24 11.60 -10.42
CA ILE A 8 4.29 11.61 -11.89
C ILE A 8 4.54 10.14 -12.25
N TYR A 9 3.46 9.41 -12.47
CA TYR A 9 3.29 8.33 -13.47
C TYR A 9 2.10 7.47 -13.06
N LEU A 10 0.89 8.03 -13.13
CA LEU A 10 -0.29 7.20 -13.30
C LEU A 10 -1.24 7.86 -14.31
N SER A 11 -1.55 7.09 -15.35
CA SER A 11 -2.39 7.36 -16.53
C SER A 11 -1.65 7.98 -17.73
N PRO A 12 -1.87 7.48 -18.97
CA PRO A 12 -3.11 6.84 -19.45
C PRO A 12 -2.93 5.52 -20.23
N ALA A 13 -3.85 4.55 -20.06
CA ALA A 13 -4.43 3.78 -21.18
C ALA A 13 -5.44 2.73 -20.68
N LEU A 14 -6.69 3.03 -21.02
CA LEU A 14 -7.89 2.21 -21.14
C LEU A 14 -7.72 0.76 -21.65
N ILE A 15 -8.65 -0.08 -21.16
CA ILE A 15 -9.24 -1.32 -21.73
C ILE A 15 -8.51 -2.64 -21.43
N PHE A 16 -9.11 -3.46 -20.56
CA PHE A 16 -9.73 -4.72 -21.00
C PHE A 16 -10.81 -5.18 -20.00
N MET A 17 -12.01 -5.40 -20.52
CA MET A 17 -13.11 -6.06 -19.81
C MET A 17 -12.73 -7.52 -19.56
N PHE A 18 -12.91 -8.03 -18.33
CA PHE A 18 -13.26 -9.43 -18.12
C PHE A 18 -14.32 -9.56 -17.01
N ASN A 19 -15.55 -9.66 -17.51
CA ASN A 19 -16.73 -10.41 -17.10
C ASN A 19 -16.81 -11.08 -15.70
N CYS A 20 -17.99 -10.93 -15.10
CA CYS A 20 -18.53 -11.60 -13.92
C CYS A 20 -18.33 -13.13 -13.89
N SER A 21 -18.07 -13.68 -12.70
CA SER A 21 -19.01 -14.53 -11.93
C SER A 21 -18.32 -15.55 -11.01
N VAL A 22 -18.91 -15.70 -9.80
CA VAL A 22 -19.00 -16.93 -8.98
C VAL A 22 -17.73 -17.29 -8.18
N LEU A 23 -17.70 -16.94 -6.89
CA LEU A 23 -18.23 -17.72 -5.74
C LEU A 23 -17.36 -18.95 -5.40
N SER A 24 -16.76 -18.91 -4.20
CA SER A 24 -16.68 -20.02 -3.23
C SER A 24 -15.32 -20.05 -2.55
N GLY A 25 -15.28 -19.74 -1.25
CA GLY A 25 -14.09 -20.00 -0.44
C GLY A 25 -13.77 -19.01 0.65
N ALA A 26 -14.73 -18.24 1.19
CA ALA A 26 -14.55 -17.60 2.48
C ALA A 26 -14.62 -18.67 3.59
N LYS A 27 -13.57 -19.48 3.68
CA LYS A 27 -13.26 -20.25 4.90
C LYS A 27 -12.26 -19.40 5.66
N GLY A 28 -12.71 -18.88 6.81
CA GLY A 28 -11.98 -17.96 7.66
C GLY A 28 -10.53 -18.35 7.81
N ALA A 29 -9.65 -17.58 7.17
CA ALA A 29 -8.39 -17.29 7.81
C ALA A 29 -8.79 -16.38 8.98
N GLU A 30 -8.57 -16.85 10.21
CA GLU A 30 -8.38 -15.93 11.32
C GLU A 30 -7.28 -14.97 10.86
N GLU A 31 -7.67 -13.79 10.35
CA GLU A 31 -6.74 -12.70 10.17
C GLU A 31 -6.27 -12.40 11.59
N SER A 32 -5.10 -12.91 11.98
CA SER A 32 -4.55 -12.60 13.29
C SER A 32 -4.50 -11.08 13.38
N SER A 33 -5.20 -10.52 14.36
CA SER A 33 -5.13 -9.10 14.64
C SER A 33 -3.67 -8.73 14.89
N LEU A 34 -3.29 -7.53 14.45
CA LEU A 34 -1.93 -7.05 14.72
C LEU A 34 -1.78 -6.86 16.23
N THR A 35 -0.61 -7.19 16.75
CA THR A 35 -0.25 -6.75 18.10
C THR A 35 -0.01 -5.23 18.12
N ASP A 36 -0.15 -4.59 19.28
CA ASP A 36 0.11 -3.15 19.41
C ASP A 36 1.52 -2.76 18.95
N LYS A 37 2.50 -3.61 19.23
CA LYS A 37 3.88 -3.43 18.76
C LYS A 37 3.96 -3.40 17.24
N GLN A 38 3.29 -4.32 16.55
CA GLN A 38 3.27 -4.38 15.09
C GLN A 38 2.53 -3.18 14.48
N ARG A 39 1.42 -2.75 15.08
CA ARG A 39 0.70 -1.54 14.66
C ARG A 39 1.60 -0.31 14.72
N LEU A 40 2.27 -0.13 15.86
CA LEU A 40 3.16 1.00 16.09
C LEU A 40 4.35 0.97 15.11
N GLU A 41 4.93 -0.19 14.86
CA GLU A 41 6.01 -0.36 13.89
C GLU A 41 5.59 0.04 12.47
N ILE A 42 4.43 -0.43 12.01
CA ILE A 42 3.89 -0.06 10.70
C ILE A 42 3.64 1.44 10.63
N LEU A 43 2.98 2.04 11.63
CA LEU A 43 2.72 3.48 11.66
C LEU A 43 4.00 4.30 11.63
N ASN A 44 5.03 3.89 12.38
CA ASN A 44 6.32 4.56 12.38
C ASN A 44 7.03 4.45 11.03
N ASN A 45 6.93 3.31 10.35
CA ASN A 45 7.43 3.16 8.99
C ASN A 45 6.71 4.09 8.02
N ILE A 46 5.37 4.19 8.08
CA ILE A 46 4.60 5.12 7.25
C ILE A 46 5.05 6.57 7.50
N LYS A 47 5.19 6.96 8.77
CA LYS A 47 5.60 8.31 9.17
C LYS A 47 7.02 8.65 8.72
N SER A 48 7.94 7.68 8.72
CA SER A 48 9.33 7.92 8.30
C SER A 48 9.42 8.27 6.80
N HIS A 49 8.51 7.74 5.99
CA HIS A 49 8.40 8.09 4.56
C HIS A 49 7.95 9.53 4.30
N LEU A 50 7.42 10.25 5.31
CA LEU A 50 6.97 11.65 5.18
C LEU A 50 8.07 12.69 5.39
N GLY A 51 9.34 12.27 5.48
CA GLY A 51 10.49 13.18 5.42
C GLY A 51 10.58 14.20 6.56
N GLY A 52 9.94 13.94 7.69
CA GLY A 52 9.99 14.81 8.88
C GLY A 52 8.97 15.96 8.87
N ASP A 53 8.00 15.97 7.96
CA ASP A 53 6.89 16.93 7.99
C ASP A 53 5.97 16.63 9.18
N SER A 54 6.11 17.40 10.26
CA SER A 54 5.39 17.19 11.52
C SER A 54 3.87 17.30 11.37
N GLU A 55 3.38 18.14 10.45
CA GLU A 55 1.95 18.28 10.22
C GLU A 55 1.37 17.05 9.54
N LYS A 56 2.05 16.53 8.52
CA LYS A 56 1.65 15.29 7.83
C LYS A 56 1.75 14.09 8.74
N ILE A 57 2.85 13.99 9.51
CA ILE A 57 3.07 12.92 10.50
C ILE A 57 1.94 12.89 11.54
N ALA A 58 1.51 14.05 12.05
CA ALA A 58 0.41 14.13 13.02
C ALA A 58 -0.95 13.72 12.42
N ARG A 59 -1.12 13.82 11.09
CA ARG A 59 -2.33 13.40 10.39
C ARG A 59 -2.35 11.90 10.09
N VAL A 60 -1.21 11.21 10.10
CA VAL A 60 -1.15 9.76 9.90
C VAL A 60 -1.99 9.03 10.94
N ASP A 61 -1.77 9.30 12.23
CA ASP A 61 -2.52 8.63 13.30
C ASP A 61 -4.03 8.88 13.16
N LYS A 62 -4.40 10.14 12.90
CA LYS A 62 -5.79 10.55 12.67
C LYS A 62 -6.46 9.88 11.48
N TYR A 63 -5.70 9.53 10.44
CA TYR A 63 -6.24 8.78 9.30
C TYR A 63 -6.63 7.37 9.75
N PHE A 64 -5.74 6.68 10.47
CA PHE A 64 -5.98 5.31 10.89
C PHE A 64 -6.99 5.18 12.05
N GLU A 65 -7.16 6.22 12.86
CA GLU A 65 -8.19 6.32 13.91
C GLU A 65 -9.62 6.34 13.35
N GLN A 66 -9.82 6.66 12.07
CA GLN A 66 -11.15 6.66 11.44
C GLN A 66 -11.70 5.25 11.21
N PHE A 67 -10.84 4.23 11.27
CA PHE A 67 -11.23 2.84 11.09
C PHE A 67 -11.46 2.17 12.44
N ASN A 68 -12.46 1.28 12.50
CA ASN A 68 -12.58 0.36 13.62
C ASN A 68 -11.35 -0.56 13.70
N ASP A 69 -11.10 -1.17 14.87
CA ASP A 69 -9.85 -1.91 15.12
C ASP A 69 -9.57 -3.01 14.08
N SER A 70 -10.59 -3.77 13.69
CA SER A 70 -10.44 -4.83 12.68
C SER A 70 -10.08 -4.27 11.31
N LYS A 71 -10.79 -3.25 10.83
CA LYS A 71 -10.51 -2.62 9.54
C LYS A 71 -9.17 -1.89 9.56
N ARG A 72 -8.83 -1.24 10.68
CA ARG A 72 -7.54 -0.57 10.88
C ARG A 72 -6.38 -1.53 10.69
N ASP A 73 -6.46 -2.73 11.28
CA ASP A 73 -5.42 -3.74 11.15
C ASP A 73 -5.26 -4.23 9.72
N THR A 74 -6.36 -4.49 9.02
CA THR A 74 -6.32 -4.90 7.61
C THR A 74 -5.74 -3.78 6.74
N VAL A 75 -6.16 -2.52 6.93
CA VAL A 75 -5.64 -1.37 6.18
C VAL A 75 -4.16 -1.14 6.49
N LEU A 76 -3.72 -1.26 7.74
CA LEU A 76 -2.29 -1.19 8.11
C LEU A 76 -1.47 -2.29 7.42
N LYS A 77 -1.98 -3.53 7.34
CA LYS A 77 -1.32 -4.61 6.60
C LYS A 77 -1.23 -4.29 5.11
N VAL A 78 -2.29 -3.76 4.51
CA VAL A 78 -2.31 -3.32 3.10
C VAL A 78 -1.24 -2.25 2.84
N PHE A 79 -1.15 -1.21 3.68
CA PHE A 79 -0.11 -0.20 3.58
C PHE A 79 1.29 -0.80 3.74
N SER A 80 1.49 -1.67 4.74
CA SER A 80 2.78 -2.34 4.95
C SER A 80 3.23 -3.15 3.73
N ILE A 81 2.32 -3.88 3.08
CA ILE A 81 2.57 -4.63 1.85
C ILE A 81 2.94 -3.68 0.70
N GLY A 82 2.17 -2.59 0.52
CA GLY A 82 2.40 -1.60 -0.52
C GLY A 82 3.73 -0.86 -0.39
N PHE A 83 4.06 -0.36 0.80
CA PHE A 83 5.34 0.30 1.06
C PHE A 83 6.52 -0.64 0.83
N LYS A 84 6.41 -1.90 1.26
CA LYS A 84 7.46 -2.88 0.99
C LYS A 84 7.65 -3.10 -0.51
N TYR A 85 6.56 -3.28 -1.27
CA TYR A 85 6.63 -3.43 -2.73
C TYR A 85 7.29 -2.22 -3.41
N ILE A 86 6.93 -1.00 -3.01
CA ILE A 86 7.53 0.24 -3.54
C ILE A 86 9.03 0.28 -3.22
N ASN A 87 9.42 0.05 -1.97
CA ASN A 87 10.83 0.06 -1.55
C ASN A 87 11.66 -1.00 -2.29
N ASP A 88 11.14 -2.23 -2.41
CA ASP A 88 11.81 -3.33 -3.11
C ASP A 88 11.93 -3.02 -4.61
N LYS A 89 10.89 -2.45 -5.22
CA LYS A 89 10.87 -2.02 -6.63
C LYS A 89 11.87 -0.89 -6.90
N GLU A 90 11.97 0.10 -6.02
CA GLU A 90 12.91 1.22 -6.13
C GLU A 90 14.36 0.79 -5.90
N SER A 91 14.57 -0.25 -5.09
CA SER A 91 15.90 -0.81 -4.81
C SER A 91 16.41 -1.76 -5.90
N GLU A 92 15.56 -2.21 -6.81
CA GLU A 92 15.96 -3.09 -7.91
C GLU A 92 16.96 -2.38 -8.85
N PRO A 93 18.14 -2.98 -9.13
CA PRO A 93 19.15 -2.36 -10.00
C PRO A 93 18.64 -2.12 -11.42
N THR A 94 18.92 -0.94 -11.99
CA THR A 94 18.49 -0.56 -13.36
C THR A 94 19.19 -1.37 -14.44
N ASP A 95 20.43 -1.79 -14.17
CA ASP A 95 21.33 -2.37 -15.17
C ASP A 95 21.37 -3.90 -15.10
N SER A 96 20.47 -4.51 -14.31
CA SER A 96 20.36 -5.97 -14.19
C SER A 96 19.71 -6.59 -15.42
N ALA A 97 20.35 -7.62 -15.98
CA ALA A 97 19.81 -8.40 -17.09
C ALA A 97 18.45 -9.06 -16.75
N ASN A 98 18.19 -9.30 -15.46
CA ASN A 98 16.96 -9.93 -14.97
C ASN A 98 15.94 -8.92 -14.41
N ARG A 99 16.20 -7.61 -14.50
CA ARG A 99 15.34 -6.56 -13.91
C ARG A 99 13.87 -6.75 -14.24
N SER A 100 13.54 -6.99 -15.51
CA SER A 100 12.14 -7.16 -15.95
C SER A 100 11.46 -8.34 -15.26
N ALA A 101 12.13 -9.49 -15.18
CA ALA A 101 11.61 -10.68 -14.52
C ALA A 101 11.47 -10.46 -13.00
N ASN A 102 12.44 -9.80 -12.37
CA ASN A 102 12.40 -9.48 -10.95
C ASN A 102 11.24 -8.53 -10.62
N LEU A 103 11.05 -7.48 -11.42
CA LEU A 103 9.93 -6.55 -11.26
C LEU A 103 8.56 -7.23 -11.45
N ALA A 104 8.46 -8.16 -12.41
CA ALA A 104 7.25 -8.95 -12.60
C ALA A 104 6.97 -9.88 -11.40
N ALA A 105 8.01 -10.50 -10.84
CA ALA A 105 7.89 -11.33 -9.64
C ALA A 105 7.47 -10.51 -8.41
N LEU A 106 8.07 -9.32 -8.21
CA LEU A 106 7.67 -8.40 -7.14
C LEU A 106 6.22 -7.97 -7.27
N LYS A 107 5.77 -7.64 -8.50
CA LYS A 107 4.37 -7.27 -8.75
C LYS A 107 3.41 -8.44 -8.45
N SER A 108 3.75 -9.64 -8.91
CA SER A 108 2.95 -10.85 -8.67
C SER A 108 2.84 -11.17 -7.17
N ASP A 109 3.94 -11.08 -6.43
CA ASP A 109 3.96 -11.27 -4.97
C ASP A 109 3.12 -10.21 -4.24
N PHE A 110 3.22 -8.94 -4.67
CA PHE A 110 2.39 -7.84 -4.16
C PHE A 110 0.90 -8.10 -4.36
N GLU A 111 0.47 -8.40 -5.59
CA GLU A 111 -0.94 -8.69 -5.90
C GLU A 111 -1.46 -9.92 -5.14
N SER A 112 -0.63 -10.97 -5.02
CA SER A 112 -0.95 -12.18 -4.26
C SER A 112 -1.17 -11.89 -2.77
N LYS A 113 -0.33 -11.05 -2.17
CA LYS A 113 -0.46 -10.63 -0.76
C LYS A 113 -1.70 -9.76 -0.53
N LEU A 114 -2.00 -8.83 -1.44
CA LEU A 114 -3.23 -8.03 -1.35
C LEU A 114 -4.48 -8.91 -1.46
N LYS A 115 -4.48 -9.88 -2.38
CA LYS A 115 -5.61 -10.80 -2.57
C LYS A 115 -5.94 -11.59 -1.31
N LYS A 116 -4.94 -11.95 -0.50
CA LYS A 116 -5.17 -12.62 0.80
C LYS A 116 -5.94 -11.77 1.81
N LEU A 117 -5.92 -10.45 1.65
CA LEU A 117 -6.65 -9.48 2.46
C LEU A 117 -7.96 -9.02 1.79
N ASN A 118 -8.34 -9.62 0.67
CA ASN A 118 -9.45 -9.18 -0.21
C ASN A 118 -9.25 -7.76 -0.81
N TYR A 119 -8.01 -7.38 -1.10
CA TYR A 119 -7.68 -6.14 -1.80
C TYR A 119 -7.11 -6.44 -3.20
N THR A 120 -7.32 -5.50 -4.11
CA THR A 120 -6.65 -5.44 -5.42
C THR A 120 -5.59 -4.32 -5.43
N GLN A 121 -4.74 -4.31 -6.46
CA GLN A 121 -3.83 -3.18 -6.67
C GLN A 121 -4.59 -1.85 -6.79
N GLN A 122 -5.75 -1.85 -7.46
CA GLN A 122 -6.57 -0.64 -7.62
C GLN A 122 -7.12 -0.15 -6.27
N ASP A 123 -7.52 -1.07 -5.38
CA ASP A 123 -7.96 -0.70 -4.03
C ASP A 123 -6.83 -0.09 -3.22
N PHE A 124 -5.61 -0.64 -3.34
CA PHE A 124 -4.42 -0.05 -2.72
C PHE A 124 -4.12 1.34 -3.27
N GLU A 125 -4.15 1.55 -4.58
CA GLU A 125 -3.91 2.85 -5.20
C GLU A 125 -4.93 3.89 -4.74
N LYS A 126 -6.20 3.50 -4.66
CA LYS A 126 -7.27 4.36 -4.12
C LYS A 126 -7.05 4.70 -2.65
N LEU A 127 -6.69 3.72 -1.83
CA LEU A 127 -6.37 3.93 -0.41
C LEU A 127 -5.17 4.87 -0.25
N ALA A 128 -4.13 4.70 -1.06
CA ALA A 128 -2.94 5.55 -1.04
C ALA A 128 -3.27 6.99 -1.48
N GLU A 129 -4.14 7.16 -2.47
CA GLU A 129 -4.63 8.47 -2.92
C GLU A 129 -5.47 9.16 -1.84
N GLU A 130 -6.43 8.45 -1.23
CA GLU A 130 -7.25 8.95 -0.12
C GLU A 130 -6.38 9.34 1.08
N PHE A 131 -5.41 8.50 1.44
CA PHE A 131 -4.44 8.79 2.48
C PHE A 131 -3.62 10.05 2.15
N GLY A 132 -3.09 10.14 0.93
CA GLY A 132 -2.32 11.30 0.47
C GLY A 132 -3.10 12.60 0.58
N LYS A 133 -4.34 12.62 0.07
CA LYS A 133 -5.26 13.78 0.19
C LYS A 133 -5.59 14.13 1.63
N PHE A 134 -5.66 13.13 2.52
CA PHE A 134 -5.95 13.36 3.93
C PHE A 134 -4.78 14.03 4.65
N ILE A 135 -3.56 13.48 4.47
CA ILE A 135 -2.38 13.99 5.16
C ILE A 135 -1.85 15.28 4.53
N ASP A 136 -2.05 15.46 3.22
CA ASP A 136 -1.65 16.64 2.47
C ASP A 136 -2.75 17.07 1.49
N PRO A 137 -3.80 17.78 1.97
CA PRO A 137 -4.89 18.26 1.13
C PRO A 137 -4.47 19.29 0.07
N SER A 138 -3.25 19.80 0.17
CA SER A 138 -2.69 20.81 -0.72
C SER A 138 -1.77 20.25 -1.82
N ALA A 139 -1.54 18.92 -1.82
CA ALA A 139 -0.71 18.23 -2.82
C ALA A 139 -1.41 18.01 -4.17
#